data_AF-A0A292Z6D5-F1
#
_entry.id   AF-A0A292Z6D5-F1
#
_cell.length_a   1.000
_cell.length_b   1.000
_cell.length_c   1.000
_cell.angle_alpha   90.00
_cell.angle_beta   90.00
_cell.angle_gamma   90.00
#
_symmetry.space_group_name_H-M   'P 1'
#
loop_
_entity.id
_entity.type
_entity.pdbx_description
1 polymer ?
#
loop_
_entity_poly.entity_id
_entity_poly.type
_entity_poly.pdbx_seq_one_letter_code
_entity_poly.pdbx_strand_id
1 'polypeptide(L)' 'MLRGVTAIRYVTPLREGGSLPGLMEADDLGTYVVIVPGPFGPIRTVPE' A
#
# COMPACT_ATOMS: atom_id res chain seq x y z
N MET A 1 -2.12 -0.28 -19.28
CA MET A 1 -1.39 -1.28 -18.47
C MET A 1 -1.11 -0.67 -17.11
N LEU A 2 -1.51 -1.30 -16.01
CA LEU A 2 -0.99 -0.90 -14.70
C LEU A 2 0.44 -1.43 -14.56
N ARG A 3 1.38 -0.56 -14.20
CA ARG A 3 2.74 -0.96 -13.84
C ARG A 3 2.70 -1.57 -12.44
N GLY A 4 3.13 -2.83 -12.33
CA GLY A 4 3.39 -3.44 -11.03
C GLY A 4 4.69 -2.91 -10.45
N VAL A 5 4.71 -2.65 -9.15
CA VAL A 5 5.88 -2.20 -8.37
C VAL A 5 5.97 -3.04 -7.11
N THR A 6 7.17 -3.23 -6.57
CA THR A 6 7.38 -4.02 -5.36
C THR A 6 7.53 -3.10 -4.16
N ALA A 7 6.66 -3.25 -3.16
CA ALA A 7 6.81 -2.54 -1.89
C ALA A 7 8.04 -3.05 -1.14
N ILE A 8 8.88 -2.12 -0.67
CA ILE A 8 10.16 -2.42 0.00
C ILE A 8 10.17 -2.03 1.48
N ARG A 9 9.35 -1.05 1.89
CA ARG A 9 9.32 -0.56 3.27
C ARG A 9 7.93 -0.08 3.67
N TYR A 10 7.51 -0.46 4.87
CA TYR A 10 6.34 0.12 5.55
C TYR A 10 6.78 1.36 6.35
N VAL A 11 6.25 2.53 5.99
CA VAL A 11 6.68 3.82 6.56
C VAL A 11 5.82 4.20 7.75
N THR A 12 4.52 4.37 7.54
CA THR A 12 3.58 4.86 8.56
C THR A 12 2.26 4.10 8.49
N PRO A 13 1.78 3.55 9.62
CA PRO A 13 0.43 3.00 9.70
C PRO A 13 -0.61 4.12 9.70
N LEU A 14 -1.59 4.04 8.80
CA LEU A 14 -2.80 4.84 8.84
C LEU A 14 -3.83 4.04 9.65
N ARG A 15 -4.11 4.46 10.89
CA ARG A 15 -5.04 3.71 11.75
C ARG A 15 -6.46 4.19 11.52
N GLU A 16 -7.26 3.39 10.82
CA GLU A 16 -8.72 3.49 10.81
C GLU A 16 -9.31 2.07 10.85
N GLY A 17 -10.02 1.75 11.94
CA GLY A 17 -10.86 0.56 12.16
C GLY A 17 -10.50 -0.74 11.40
N GLY A 18 -9.78 -1.67 12.04
CA GLY A 18 -9.64 -3.08 11.62
C GLY A 18 -8.85 -3.36 10.34
N SER A 19 -8.83 -2.42 9.39
CA SER A 19 -7.95 -2.39 8.23
C SER A 19 -6.62 -1.76 8.64
N LEU A 20 -5.51 -2.20 8.04
CA LEU A 20 -4.18 -1.60 8.23
C LEU A 20 -3.75 -0.88 6.94
N PRO A 21 -4.42 0.21 6.53
CA PRO A 21 -3.87 1.03 5.48
C PRO A 21 -2.53 1.60 5.94
N GLY A 22 -1.59 1.75 5.03
CA GLY A 22 -0.31 2.34 5.38
C GLY A 22 0.50 2.77 4.17
N LEU A 23 1.41 3.68 4.47
CA LEU A 23 2.35 4.23 3.52
C LEU A 23 3.45 3.22 3.23
N MET A 24 3.71 2.94 1.95
CA MET A 24 4.81 2.08 1.52
C MET A 24 5.72 2.78 0.52
N GLU A 25 7.03 2.64 0.70
CA GLU A 25 8.01 2.92 -0.35
C GLU A 25 8.10 1.72 -1.29
N ALA A 26 8.29 1.96 -2.58
CA ALA A 26 8.49 0.93 -3.59
C ALA A 26 9.88 1.00 -4.25
N ASP A 27 10.19 -0.04 -5.01
CA ASP A 27 11.46 -0.20 -5.75
C ASP A 27 11.66 0.84 -6.88
N ASP A 28 10.60 1.52 -7.29
CA ASP A 28 10.64 2.60 -8.27
C ASP A 28 10.83 4.00 -7.68
N LEU A 29 11.23 4.07 -6.39
CA LEU A 29 11.41 5.30 -5.62
C LEU A 29 10.10 6.07 -5.35
N GLY A 30 8.95 5.47 -5.71
CA GLY A 30 7.63 6.00 -5.40
C GLY A 30 7.21 5.71 -3.97
N THR A 31 6.29 6.53 -3.45
CA THR A 31 5.57 6.28 -2.20
C THR A 31 4.10 6.06 -2.52
N TYR A 32 3.47 5.09 -1.86
CA TYR A 32 2.12 4.63 -2.15
C TYR A 32 1.30 4.39 -0.89
N VAL A 33 0.02 4.76 -0.94
CA VAL A 33 -0.97 4.28 0.03
C VAL A 33 -1.34 2.86 -0.38
N VAL A 34 -1.15 1.92 0.54
CA VAL A 34 -1.52 0.52 0.34
C VAL A 34 -2.68 0.18 1.26
N ILE A 35 -3.75 -0.36 0.68
CA ILE A 35 -4.94 -0.80 1.41
C ILE A 35 -5.11 -2.30 1.16
N VAL A 36 -5.28 -3.05 2.24
CA VAL A 36 -5.64 -4.48 2.21
C VAL A 36 -7.13 -4.60 2.57
N PRO A 37 -8.03 -4.73 1.58
CA PRO A 37 -9.45 -4.87 1.86
C PRO A 37 -9.75 -6.31 2.34
N GLY A 38 -9.65 -6.52 3.65
CA GLY A 38 -10.00 -7.80 4.29
C GLY A 38 -9.11 -8.98 3.90
N PRO A 39 -9.40 -10.20 4.40
CA PRO A 39 -8.50 -11.35 4.30
C PRO A 39 -8.28 -11.90 2.88
N PHE A 40 -9.09 -11.50 1.89
CA PHE A 40 -9.06 -12.06 0.53
C PHE A 40 -9.24 -11.03 -0.60
N GLY A 41 -9.27 -9.73 -0.28
CA GLY A 41 -9.40 -8.70 -1.30
C GLY A 41 -8.06 -8.37 -1.97
N PRO A 42 -8.07 -7.89 -3.23
CA PRO A 42 -6.83 -7.48 -3.91
C PRO A 42 -6.23 -6.26 -3.22
N ILE A 43 -4.90 -6.24 -3.08
CA ILE A 43 -4.16 -5.08 -2.60
C ILE A 43 -4.38 -3.92 -3.57
N ARG A 44 -4.84 -2.78 -3.04
CA ARG A 44 -5.00 -1.55 -3.82
C ARG A 44 -3.87 -0.59 -3.46
N THR A 45 -3.15 -0.14 -4.46
CA THR A 45 -2.14 0.90 -4.36
C THR A 45 -2.66 2.17 -5.04
N VAL A 46 -2.50 3.30 -4.38
CA VAL A 46 -2.62 4.61 -5.02
C VAL A 46 -1.35 5.39 -4.72
N PRO A 47 -0.77 6.08 -5.72
CA PRO A 47 0.32 7.01 -5.44
C PRO A 47 -0.18 8.07 -4.46
N GLU A 48 0.68 8.49 -3.54
CA GLU A 48 0.47 9.69 -2.71
C GLU A 48 0.24 10.93 -3.58
#